data_AF-W1F757-F1
#
_entry.id   AF-W1F757-F1
#
_cell.length_a   1.000
_cell.length_b   1.000
_cell.length_c   1.000
_cell.angle_alpha   90.00
_cell.angle_beta   90.00
_cell.angle_gamma   90.00
#
_symmetry.space_group_name_H-M   'P 1'
#
loop_
_entity.id
_entity.type
_entity.pdbx_description
1 polymer ?
#
loop_
_entity_poly.entity_id
_entity_poly.type
_entity_poly.pdbx_seq_one_letter_code
_entity_poly.pdbx_strand_id
1 'polypeptide(L)' 'MAAKTFFVHFTAIQSNEFRTLNENQKVEFSIEQGQRGPAAANVVTL' A
#
# COMPACT_ATOMS: atom_id res chain seq x y z
N MET A 1 -0.98 -2.51 -21.50
CA MET A 1 -1.36 -2.04 -20.16
C MET A 1 -0.09 -1.86 -19.35
N ALA A 2 0.28 -0.63 -18.98
CA ALA A 2 1.44 -0.40 -18.14
C ALA A 2 1.08 -0.79 -16.69
N ALA A 3 1.72 -1.83 -16.15
CA ALA A 3 1.63 -2.15 -14.74
C ALA A 3 2.47 -1.13 -13.96
N LYS A 4 1.80 -0.23 -13.23
CA LYS A 4 2.47 0.80 -12.44
C LYS A 4 2.79 0.22 -11.06
N THR A 5 4.08 0.12 -10.75
CA THR A 5 4.56 -0.34 -9.45
C THR A 5 4.59 0.85 -8.49
N PHE A 6 4.12 0.64 -7.26
CA PHE A 6 4.11 1.64 -6.20
C PHE A 6 4.92 1.13 -5.03
N PHE A 7 5.65 2.04 -4.39
CA PHE A 7 6.37 1.69 -3.18
C PHE A 7 5.40 1.71 -1.99
N VAL A 8 5.31 0.59 -1.27
CA VAL A 8 4.51 0.46 -0.06
C VAL A 8 5.49 0.31 1.10
N HIS A 9 5.44 1.23 2.06
CA HIS A 9 6.19 1.09 3.29
C HIS A 9 5.29 0.43 4.34
N PHE A 10 5.82 -0.46 5.19
CA PHE A 10 5.03 -1.13 6.23
C PHE A 10 4.31 -0.13 7.16
N THR A 11 4.86 1.08 7.31
CA THR A 11 4.25 2.18 8.06
C THR A 11 2.91 2.65 7.50
N ALA A 12 2.70 2.50 6.19
CA ALA A 12 1.47 2.87 5.50
C ALA A 12 0.31 1.88 5.73
N ILE A 13 0.61 0.66 6.19
CA ILE A 13 -0.39 -0.37 6.45
C ILE A 13 -1.15 -0.04 7.74
N GLN A 14 -2.44 0.23 7.57
CA GLN A 14 -3.42 0.46 8.62
C GLN A 14 -3.94 -0.90 9.06
N SER A 15 -3.29 -1.50 10.06
CA SER A 15 -3.74 -2.75 10.67
C SER A 15 -3.53 -2.67 12.18
N ASN A 16 -4.51 -3.18 12.93
CA ASN A 16 -4.55 -3.11 14.38
C ASN A 16 -3.62 -4.12 15.06
N GLU A 17 -3.36 -5.27 14.41
CA GLU A 17 -2.60 -6.38 15.01
C GLU A 17 -1.35 -6.72 14.19
N PHE A 18 -1.48 -6.92 12.87
CA PHE A 18 -0.36 -7.29 12.00
C PHE A 18 -0.38 -6.49 10.70
N ARG A 19 0.70 -5.73 10.46
CA ARG A 19 0.93 -4.94 9.24
C ARG A 19 1.45 -5.82 8.11
N THR A 20 0.70 -6.87 7.79
CA THR A 20 1.09 -7.89 6.82
C THR A 20 -0.01 -8.03 5.78
N LEU A 21 0.39 -8.21 4.53
CA LEU A 21 -0.53 -8.50 3.43
C LEU A 21 -0.30 -9.94 2.99
N ASN A 22 -1.38 -10.68 2.84
CA ASN A 22 -1.34 -12.03 2.30
C ASN A 22 -1.33 -11.98 0.78
N GLU A 23 -0.74 -13.00 0.16
CA GLU A 23 -0.78 -13.15 -1.29
C GLU A 23 -2.25 -13.29 -1.76
N ASN A 24 -2.64 -12.61 -2.83
CA ASN A 24 -4.04 -12.48 -3.31
C ASN A 24 -5.00 -11.71 -2.39
N GLN A 25 -4.53 -11.07 -1.33
CA GLN A 25 -5.38 -10.23 -0.49
C GLN A 25 -5.76 -8.95 -1.22
N LYS A 26 -7.06 -8.62 -1.19
CA LYS A 26 -7.54 -7.33 -1.68
C LYS A 26 -7.26 -6.28 -0.64
N VAL A 27 -6.67 -5.19 -1.09
CA VAL A 27 -6.34 -4.04 -0.25
C VAL A 27 -6.79 -2.79 -0.95
N GLU A 28 -7.23 -1.83 -0.17
CA GLU A 28 -7.47 -0.48 -0.62
C GLU A 28 -6.31 0.40 -0.15
N PHE A 29 -5.82 1.25 -1.02
CA PHE A 29 -4.75 2.17 -0.71
C PHE A 29 -4.92 3.45 -1.52
N SER A 30 -4.36 4.53 -0.99
CA SER A 30 -4.29 5.81 -1.67
C SER A 30 -2.90 6.00 -2.27
N ILE A 31 -2.82 6.61 -3.46
CA ILE A 31 -1.53 6.94 -4.08
C ILE A 31 -1.20 8.39 -3.74
N GLU A 32 -0.07 8.60 -3.09
CA GLU A 32 0.46 9.93 -2.79
C GLU A 32 1.79 10.16 -3.50
N GLN A 33 2.06 11.39 -3.96
CA GLN A 33 3.35 11.76 -4.52
C GLN A 33 4.34 12.05 -3.38
N GLY A 34 5.12 11.04 -3.02
CA GLY A 34 6.22 11.20 -2.09
C GLY A 34 7.46 11.80 -2.75
N GLN A 35 8.43 12.18 -1.91
CA GLN A 35 9.75 12.69 -2.30
C GLN A 35 10.55 11.79 -3.28
N ARG A 36 10.20 10.50 -3.42
CA ARG A 36 10.86 9.54 -4.32
C ARG A 36 9.94 9.01 -5.42
N GLY A 37 8.79 9.64 -5.62
CA GLY A 37 7.77 9.20 -6.59
C GLY A 37 6.48 8.70 -5.92
N PRO A 38 5.57 8.10 -6.70
CA PRO A 38 4.27 7.69 -6.21
C PRO A 38 4.40 6.52 -5.22
N ALA A 39 3.89 6.72 -4.01
CA ALA A 39 3.91 5.76 -2.92
C ALA A 39 2.47 5.43 -2.50
N ALA A 40 2.27 4.22 -1.98
CA ALA A 40 1.00 3.81 -1.41
C ALA A 40 0.92 4.25 0.06
N ALA A 41 -0.18 4.90 0.40
CA ALA A 41 -0.52 5.38 1.73
C ALA A 41 -1.89 4.84 2.16
N ASN A 42 -2.15 4.84 3.47
CA ASN A 42 -3.42 4.38 4.06
C ASN A 42 -3.84 3.00 3.54
N VAL A 43 -2.91 2.04 3.53
CA VAL A 43 -3.17 0.69 3.01
C VAL A 43 -4.04 -0.06 4.02
N VAL A 44 -5.29 -0.31 3.67
CA VAL A 44 -6.26 -1.08 4.46
C VAL A 44 -6.58 -2.37 3.74
N THR A 45 -6.73 -3.45 4.49
CA THR A 45 -7.19 -4.74 3.95
C THR A 45 -8.71 -4.71 3.80
N LEU A 46 -9.22 -5.14 2.64
CA LEU A 46 -10.66 -5.28 2.39
C LEU A 46 -11.19 -6.65 2.88
#